data_AF-A0A941J2N4-F1
#
_entry.id   AF-A0A941J2N4-F1
#
_cell.length_a   1.000
_cell.length_b   1.000
_cell.length_c   1.000
_cell.angle_alpha   90.00
_cell.angle_beta   90.00
_cell.angle_gamma   90.00
#
_symmetry.space_group_name_H-M   'P 1'
#
loop_
_entity.id
_entity.type
_entity.pdbx_description
1 polymer ?
#
loop_
_entity_poly.entity_id
_entity_poly.type
_entity_poly.pdbx_seq_one_letter_code
_entity_poly.pdbx_strand_id
1 'polypeptide(L)'
;MSSVVLQRALLNSAGVYKIPHFHAKGYVLKTNTVPNGAFRGFGAPQSFAGIESHIGHLSKLAKIDPLEYKQKYLVKQGDPTITKGKFRDPILVEDMIEDVLNVSEYKKKKDFQRLNQQNQRYKKG
;
A
#
# COMPACT_ATOMS: atom_id res chain seq x y z
N MET A 1 24.37 -3.52 7.05
CA MET A 1 23.01 -3.04 7.38
C MET A 1 22.10 -2.93 6.15
N SER A 2 22.54 -2.33 5.04
CA SER A 2 21.68 -2.08 3.86
C SER A 2 21.03 -3.32 3.25
N SER A 3 21.71 -4.47 3.23
CA SER A 3 21.14 -5.75 2.78
C SER A 3 19.95 -6.22 3.63
N VAL A 4 20.00 -5.98 4.95
CA VAL A 4 18.92 -6.34 5.88
C VAL A 4 17.70 -5.44 5.67
N VAL A 5 17.94 -4.15 5.39
CA VAL A 5 16.86 -3.20 5.03
C VAL A 5 16.19 -3.65 3.73
N LEU A 6 16.98 -4.02 2.72
CA LEU A 6 16.45 -4.52 1.46
C LEU A 6 15.67 -5.83 1.65
N GLN A 7 16.18 -6.76 2.45
CA GLN A 7 15.48 -8.01 2.75
C GLN A 7 14.09 -7.74 3.34
N ARG A 8 13.98 -6.86 4.35
CA ARG A 8 12.69 -6.50 4.95
C ARG A 8 11.77 -5.78 3.95
N ALA A 9 12.30 -4.89 3.12
CA ALA A 9 11.55 -4.26 2.04
C ALA A 9 10.92 -5.32 1.11
N LEU A 10 11.72 -6.28 0.62
CA LEU A 10 11.24 -7.33 -0.26
C LEU A 10 10.19 -8.24 0.41
N LEU A 11 10.40 -8.64 1.67
CA LEU A 11 9.46 -9.46 2.44
C LEU A 11 8.09 -8.80 2.67
N ASN A 12 8.03 -7.47 2.67
CA ASN A 12 6.81 -6.69 2.88
C ASN A 12 6.27 -6.07 1.58
N SER A 13 6.84 -6.42 0.43
CA SER A 13 6.60 -5.68 -0.82
C SER A 13 5.19 -5.81 -1.40
N ALA A 14 4.42 -6.82 -1.01
CA ALA A 14 3.01 -6.93 -1.37
C ALA A 14 2.06 -6.19 -0.41
N GLY A 15 2.55 -5.63 0.70
CA GLY A 15 1.71 -4.96 1.68
C GLY A 15 0.63 -5.88 2.25
N VAL A 16 -0.61 -5.39 2.27
CA VAL A 16 -1.81 -6.12 2.74
C VAL A 16 -2.56 -6.81 1.59
N TYR A 17 -1.91 -6.97 0.43
CA TYR A 17 -2.57 -7.44 -0.78
C TYR A 17 -2.18 -8.87 -1.14
N LYS A 18 -3.19 -9.72 -1.34
CA LYS A 18 -3.11 -11.05 -1.91
C LYS A 18 -2.95 -10.95 -3.44
N ILE A 19 -1.71 -11.09 -3.90
CA ILE A 19 -1.38 -11.12 -5.32
C ILE A 19 -0.94 -12.55 -5.67
N PRO A 20 -1.74 -13.32 -6.44
CA PRO A 20 -1.46 -14.74 -6.71
C PRO A 20 -0.10 -15.00 -7.36
N HIS A 21 0.33 -14.09 -8.23
CA HIS A 21 1.60 -14.17 -8.94
C HIS A 21 2.44 -12.94 -8.59
N PHE A 22 3.40 -13.12 -7.70
CA PHE A 22 4.20 -12.02 -7.18
C PHE A 22 5.70 -12.34 -7.26
N HIS A 23 6.46 -11.41 -7.83
CA HIS A 23 7.91 -11.47 -7.86
C HIS A 23 8.49 -10.10 -7.51
N ALA A 24 9.35 -10.06 -6.50
CA ALA A 24 10.07 -8.86 -6.11
C ALA A 24 11.57 -9.13 -6.13
N LYS A 25 12.31 -8.21 -6.74
CA LYS A 25 13.78 -8.21 -6.80
C LYS A 25 14.27 -6.81 -6.45
N GLY A 26 15.38 -6.73 -5.74
CA GLY A 26 16.02 -5.46 -5.46
C GLY A 26 17.51 -5.62 -5.27
N TYR A 27 18.21 -4.48 -5.27
CA TYR A 27 19.66 -4.41 -5.23
C TYR A 27 20.08 -3.33 -4.24
N VAL A 28 21.18 -3.59 -3.53
CA VAL A 28 21.86 -2.56 -2.73
C VAL A 28 22.95 -1.97 -3.59
N LEU A 29 22.91 -0.65 -3.78
CA LEU A 29 23.91 0.07 -4.57
C LEU A 29 24.79 0.90 -3.64
N LYS A 30 26.10 0.87 -3.91
CA LYS A 30 27.08 1.74 -3.24
C LYS A 30 27.22 3.03 -4.05
N THR A 31 27.16 4.16 -3.36
CA THR A 31 27.32 5.50 -3.94
C THR A 31 28.36 6.30 -3.16
N ASN A 32 28.90 7.36 -3.76
CA ASN A 32 29.84 8.29 -3.10
C ASN A 32 29.10 9.36 -2.28
N THR A 33 28.11 8.94 -1.51
CA THR A 33 27.31 9.80 -0.63
C THR A 33 27.43 9.30 0.80
N VAL A 34 26.92 10.07 1.77
CA VAL A 34 26.89 9.65 3.18
C VAL A 34 26.19 8.28 3.28
N PRO A 35 26.79 7.28 3.95
CA PRO A 35 26.20 5.96 4.08
C PRO A 35 24.83 6.01 4.76
N ASN A 36 23.84 5.38 4.13
CA ASN A 36 22.50 5.28 4.71
C ASN A 36 22.45 4.22 5.82
N GLY A 37 21.71 4.53 6.88
CA GLY A 37 21.42 3.63 7.99
C GLY A 37 20.00 3.08 7.97
N ALA A 38 19.63 2.37 9.04
CA ALA A 38 18.25 1.99 9.27
C ALA A 38 17.41 3.18 9.73
N PHE A 39 16.14 3.21 9.33
CA PHE A 39 15.16 4.18 9.81
C PHE A 39 13.87 3.46 10.22
N ARG A 40 12.94 4.16 10.88
CA ARG A 40 11.67 3.60 11.34
C ARG A 40 10.94 2.86 10.20
N GLY A 41 10.58 1.60 10.46
CA GLY A 41 9.96 0.70 9.47
C GLY A 41 10.94 -0.14 8.65
N PHE A 42 12.24 0.18 8.65
CA PHE A 42 13.31 -0.70 8.17
C PHE A 42 13.11 -1.23 6.73
N GLY A 43 12.73 -0.36 5.79
CA GLY A 43 12.50 -0.72 4.39
C GLY A 43 11.03 -0.93 4.01
N ALA A 44 10.16 -1.26 4.98
CA ALA A 44 8.74 -1.48 4.72
C ALA A 44 8.01 -0.22 4.20
N PRO A 45 8.22 1.01 4.74
CA PRO A 45 7.57 2.21 4.22
C PRO A 45 7.86 2.46 2.74
N GLN A 46 9.11 2.22 2.31
CA GLN A 46 9.51 2.38 0.92
C GLN A 46 8.78 1.39 0.01
N SER A 47 8.65 0.13 0.44
CA SER A 47 7.93 -0.88 -0.32
C SER A 47 6.42 -0.64 -0.37
N PHE A 48 5.83 -0.21 0.75
CA PHE A 48 4.41 0.15 0.81
C PHE A 48 4.09 1.32 -0.10
N ALA A 49 4.92 2.37 -0.12
CA ALA A 49 4.75 3.47 -1.07
C ALA A 49 4.75 2.99 -2.54
N GLY A 50 5.61 2.01 -2.87
CA GLY A 50 5.68 1.40 -4.19
C GLY A 50 4.39 0.66 -4.59
N ILE A 51 3.93 -0.29 -3.76
CA ILE A 51 2.74 -1.10 -4.06
C ILE A 51 1.45 -0.28 -4.02
N GLU A 52 1.33 0.67 -3.08
CA GLU A 52 0.17 1.58 -2.99
C GLU A 52 0.05 2.46 -4.23
N SER A 53 1.17 2.99 -4.72
CA SER A 53 1.21 3.77 -5.96
C SER A 53 0.84 2.89 -7.17
N HIS A 54 1.36 1.67 -7.22
CA HIS A 54 1.07 0.73 -8.31
C HIS A 54 -0.43 0.40 -8.38
N ILE A 55 -1.03 -0.04 -7.27
CA ILE A 55 -2.46 -0.39 -7.20
C ILE A 55 -3.32 0.86 -7.44
N GLY A 56 -2.92 2.03 -6.94
CA GLY A 56 -3.61 3.29 -7.20
C GLY A 56 -3.59 3.71 -8.67
N HIS A 57 -2.55 3.36 -9.45
CA HIS A 57 -2.56 3.55 -10.90
C HIS A 57 -3.48 2.54 -11.60
N LEU A 58 -3.46 1.27 -11.17
CA LEU A 58 -4.35 0.25 -11.73
C LEU A 58 -5.83 0.59 -11.51
N SER A 59 -6.20 1.12 -10.35
CA SER A 59 -7.59 1.51 -10.07
C SER A 59 -8.08 2.61 -11.02
N LYS A 60 -7.22 3.60 -11.32
CA LYS A 60 -7.51 4.68 -12.29
C LYS A 60 -7.70 4.12 -13.71
N LEU A 61 -6.82 3.22 -14.14
CA LEU A 61 -6.93 2.56 -15.45
C LEU A 61 -8.22 1.72 -15.55
N ALA A 62 -8.56 1.01 -14.48
CA ALA A 62 -9.80 0.24 -14.40
C ALA A 62 -11.06 1.11 -14.26
N LYS A 63 -10.91 2.43 -14.01
CA LYS A 63 -12.00 3.37 -13.70
C LYS A 63 -12.85 2.92 -12.50
N ILE A 64 -12.20 2.33 -11.51
CA ILE A 64 -12.81 1.88 -10.25
C ILE A 64 -12.29 2.78 -9.12
N ASP A 65 -13.13 3.05 -8.13
CA ASP A 65 -12.71 3.78 -6.94
C ASP A 65 -11.46 3.12 -6.32
N PRO A 66 -10.42 3.89 -5.93
CA PRO A 66 -9.19 3.31 -5.42
C PRO A 66 -9.37 2.43 -4.19
N LEU A 67 -10.30 2.75 -3.29
CA LEU A 67 -10.56 1.96 -2.10
C LEU A 67 -11.25 0.66 -2.48
N GLU A 68 -12.30 0.73 -3.29
CA GLU A 68 -13.02 -0.45 -3.79
C GLU A 68 -12.09 -1.39 -4.56
N TYR A 69 -11.17 -0.85 -5.34
CA TYR A 69 -10.19 -1.64 -6.08
C TYR A 69 -9.22 -2.37 -5.14
N LYS A 70 -8.71 -1.68 -4.11
CA LYS A 70 -7.80 -2.25 -3.10
C LYS A 70 -8.45 -3.36 -2.29
N GLN A 71 -9.71 -3.17 -1.88
CA GLN A 71 -10.46 -4.13 -1.07
C GLN A 71 -10.57 -5.51 -1.72
N LYS A 72 -10.63 -5.57 -3.06
CA LYS A 72 -10.67 -6.85 -3.81
C LYS A 72 -9.45 -7.73 -3.59
N TYR A 73 -8.32 -7.15 -3.18
CA TYR A 73 -7.07 -7.84 -3.02
C TYR A 73 -6.66 -8.00 -1.56
N LEU A 74 -7.48 -7.63 -0.57
CA LEU A 74 -7.05 -7.74 0.82
C LEU A 74 -6.78 -9.20 1.22
N VAL A 75 -5.69 -9.40 1.96
CA VAL A 75 -5.37 -10.69 2.57
C VAL A 75 -6.38 -11.05 3.66
N LYS A 76 -6.66 -12.34 3.80
CA LYS A 76 -7.50 -12.93 4.84
C LYS A 76 -6.70 -13.91 5.68
N GLN A 77 -7.24 -14.28 6.84
CA GLN A 77 -6.64 -15.34 7.66
C GLN A 77 -6.51 -16.63 6.84
N GLY A 78 -5.35 -17.28 6.94
CA GLY A 78 -5.02 -18.50 6.21
C GLY A 78 -4.42 -18.26 4.82
N ASP A 79 -4.48 -17.04 4.28
CA ASP A 79 -3.87 -16.72 2.99
C ASP A 79 -2.34 -16.87 3.03
N PRO A 80 -1.72 -17.21 1.88
CA PRO A 80 -0.28 -17.30 1.79
C PRO A 80 0.37 -15.91 1.85
N THR A 81 1.50 -15.82 2.56
CA THR A 81 2.40 -14.67 2.40
C THR A 81 3.18 -14.82 1.08
N ILE A 82 3.83 -13.74 0.62
CA ILE A 82 4.69 -13.79 -0.57
C ILE A 82 5.89 -14.74 -0.45
N THR A 83 6.22 -15.16 0.78
CA THR A 83 7.26 -16.15 1.08
C THR A 83 6.71 -17.57 1.26
N LYS A 84 5.44 -17.81 0.89
CA LYS A 84 4.73 -19.08 1.07
C LYS A 84 4.49 -19.49 2.53
N GLY A 85 4.65 -18.56 3.47
CA GLY A 85 4.11 -18.69 4.83
C GLY A 85 2.59 -18.53 4.81
N LYS A 86 1.96 -18.48 5.99
CA LYS A 86 0.52 -18.22 6.14
C LYS A 86 0.27 -17.14 7.18
N PHE A 87 -0.75 -16.32 6.96
CA PHE A 87 -1.32 -15.48 8.02
C PHE A 87 -2.08 -16.37 9.00
N ARG A 88 -1.46 -16.68 10.15
CA ARG A 88 -2.01 -17.61 11.14
C ARG A 88 -3.08 -16.95 12.01
N ASP A 89 -2.85 -15.70 12.35
CA ASP A 89 -3.72 -14.91 13.22
C ASP A 89 -4.83 -14.22 12.42
N PRO A 90 -5.93 -13.83 13.08
CA PRO A 90 -6.99 -13.04 12.46
C PRO A 90 -6.46 -11.74 11.83
N ILE A 91 -6.94 -11.43 10.62
CA ILE A 91 -6.59 -10.21 9.89
C ILE A 91 -7.76 -9.24 10.00
N LEU A 92 -7.57 -8.13 10.73
CA LEU A 92 -8.61 -7.15 11.04
C LEU A 92 -8.64 -5.96 10.07
N VAL A 93 -7.97 -6.08 8.91
CA VAL A 93 -7.80 -4.94 7.99
C VAL A 93 -9.12 -4.45 7.43
N GLU A 94 -10.06 -5.37 7.13
CA GLU A 94 -11.40 -5.00 6.66
C GLU A 94 -12.18 -4.23 7.73
N ASP A 95 -12.19 -4.73 8.98
CA ASP A 95 -12.86 -4.08 10.12
C ASP A 95 -12.25 -2.69 10.40
N MET A 96 -10.92 -2.60 10.42
CA MET A 96 -10.21 -1.32 10.59
C MET A 96 -10.53 -0.31 9.49
N ILE A 97 -10.69 -0.77 8.24
CA ILE A 97 -11.10 0.10 7.13
C ILE A 97 -12.51 0.62 7.41
N GLU A 98 -13.45 -0.25 7.78
CA GLU A 98 -14.83 0.15 8.07
C GLU A 98 -14.89 1.20 9.19
N ASP A 99 -14.19 0.96 10.30
CA ASP A 99 -14.11 1.91 11.42
C ASP A 99 -13.57 3.28 10.97
N VAL A 100 -12.47 3.30 10.21
CA VAL A 100 -11.87 4.54 9.73
C VAL A 100 -12.79 5.26 8.74
N LEU A 101 -13.51 4.54 7.88
CA LEU A 101 -14.47 5.14 6.95
C LEU A 101 -15.63 5.82 7.69
N ASN A 102 -16.09 5.21 8.78
CA ASN A 102 -17.17 5.75 9.60
C ASN A 102 -16.71 6.98 10.37
N VAL A 103 -15.57 6.90 11.07
CA VAL A 103 -15.05 8.01 11.89
C VAL A 103 -14.61 9.21 11.05
N SER A 104 -14.01 8.97 9.87
CA SER A 104 -13.54 10.05 8.99
C SER A 104 -14.63 10.65 8.10
N GLU A 105 -15.86 10.11 8.16
CA GLU A 105 -16.95 10.46 7.25
C GLU A 105 -16.55 10.39 5.76
N TYR A 106 -15.73 9.39 5.42
CA TYR A 106 -15.02 9.30 4.13
C TYR A 106 -15.95 9.45 2.91
N LYS A 107 -17.20 9.01 3.01
CA LYS A 107 -18.20 9.13 1.94
C LYS A 107 -18.46 10.59 1.52
N LYS A 108 -18.28 11.57 2.41
CA LYS A 108 -18.37 13.01 2.09
C LYS A 108 -17.30 13.47 1.10
N LYS A 109 -16.23 12.70 0.92
CA LYS A 109 -15.19 12.96 -0.09
C LYS A 109 -15.74 12.99 -1.52
N LYS A 110 -16.89 12.37 -1.80
CA LYS A 110 -17.57 12.49 -3.10
C LYS A 110 -17.87 13.96 -3.47
N ASP A 111 -18.12 14.81 -2.46
CA ASP A 111 -18.35 16.24 -2.67
C ASP A 111 -17.11 16.97 -3.19
N PHE A 112 -15.91 16.41 -2.99
CA PHE A 112 -14.67 17.02 -3.48
C PHE A 112 -14.62 17.03 -5.00
N GLN A 113 -15.21 16.05 -5.68
CA GLN A 113 -15.29 16.07 -7.14
C GLN A 113 -16.10 17.27 -7.64
N ARG A 114 -17.24 17.55 -6.99
CA ARG A 114 -18.06 18.73 -7.29
C ARG A 114 -17.29 20.02 -7.00
N LEU A 115 -16.65 20.13 -5.83
CA LEU A 115 -15.84 21.30 -5.47
C LEU A 115 -14.67 21.52 -6.44
N ASN A 116 -14.06 20.44 -6.92
CA ASN A 116 -12.97 20.48 -7.89
C ASN A 116 -13.44 20.88 -9.29
N GLN A 117 -14.67 20.58 -9.68
CA GLN A 117 -15.22 21.06 -10.96
C GLN A 117 -15.53 22.56 -10.92
N GLN A 118 -15.98 23.06 -9.77
CA GLN A 118 -16.35 24.47 -9.58
C GLN A 118 -15.15 25.40 -9.36
N ASN A 119 -14.05 24.89 -8.79
CA ASN A 119 -12.86 25.71 -8.49
C ASN A 119 -11.70 25.41 -9.46
N GLN A 120 -11.24 26.43 -10.20
CA GLN A 120 -10.09 26.28 -11.09
C GLN A 120 -8.73 26.39 -10.36
N ARG A 121 -8.65 27.16 -9.27
CA ARG A 121 -7.40 27.44 -8.55
C ARG A 121 -7.03 26.42 -7.47
N TYR A 122 -8.02 25.91 -6.75
CA TYR A 122 -7.81 24.99 -5.63
C TYR A 122 -8.51 23.67 -5.89
N LYS A 123 -7.81 22.56 -5.61
CA LYS A 123 -8.37 21.20 -5.69
C LYS A 123 -8.22 20.51 -4.34
N LYS A 124 -9.18 19.66 -3.99
CA LYS A 124 -9.15 18.77 -2.83
C LYS A 124 -8.94 17.33 -3.29
N GLY A 125 -8.23 16.55 -2.49
CA GLY A 125 -7.83 15.17 -2.78
C GLY A 125 -8.07 14.23 -1.63
#